data_AF-A0A0R3WXN9-F1
#
_entry.id   AF-A0A0R3WXN9-F1
#
_cell.length_a   1.000
_cell.length_b   1.000
_cell.length_c   1.000
_cell.angle_alpha   90.00
_cell.angle_beta   90.00
_cell.angle_gamma   90.00
#
_symmetry.space_group_name_H-M   'P 1'
#
loop_
_entity.id
_entity.type
_entity.pdbx_description
1 polymer ?
#
loop_
_entity_poly.entity_id
_entity_poly.type
_entity_poly.pdbx_seq_one_letter_code
_entity_poly.pdbx_strand_id
1 'polypeptide(L)'
;MPKRRAVKGDDVPPKRTKCYSMNNERHKEVSALIDSTFLLKCPPEFYEFYAFCCSIFPDSPLDALYRDIGIRLVGPFEVLHEPMKFKLDDDFTDCYRYFHDPPEMVTILAQDGENPFHVGYFRGDYADQPSFLVSSNPSETGKLTISGRNIFATVLKLLVESKTRSGSTLPSLSKLREFAKGRQICVDSRASVDWKPTCETLNGVGFKIDLQNGVGYRPVPTTHSKFSTIVARTLSLFGMIVIAFGGYGCTLP
;
A
#
# COMPACT_ATOMS: atom_id res chain seq x y z
N MET A 1 -2.12 17.56 5.08
CA MET A 1 -0.95 16.77 5.53
C MET A 1 0.03 17.68 6.24
N PRO A 2 0.60 17.30 7.41
CA PRO A 2 1.67 18.08 8.02
C PRO A 2 2.84 18.13 7.02
N LYS A 3 3.22 19.33 6.59
CA LYS A 3 4.42 19.52 5.76
C LYS A 3 5.62 19.08 6.59
N ARG A 4 6.21 17.92 6.30
CA ARG A 4 7.53 17.57 6.85
C ARG A 4 8.52 18.60 6.31
N ARG A 5 9.17 19.34 7.22
CA ARG A 5 10.27 20.24 6.88
C ARG A 5 11.33 19.44 6.14
N ALA A 6 11.84 19.99 5.03
CA ALA A 6 13.08 19.52 4.44
C ALA A 6 14.16 19.52 5.52
N VAL A 7 14.74 18.35 5.79
CA VAL A 7 15.86 18.20 6.71
C VAL A 7 17.04 18.93 6.10
N LYS A 8 17.41 20.08 6.66
CA LYS A 8 18.74 20.66 6.43
C LYS A 8 19.74 19.70 7.07
N GLY A 9 20.76 19.32 6.30
CA GLY A 9 21.84 18.46 6.77
C GLY A 9 22.60 19.15 7.90
N ASP A 10 22.33 18.73 9.12
CA ASP A 10 23.27 18.86 10.23
C ASP A 10 23.89 17.48 10.42
N ASP A 11 25.22 17.40 10.25
CA ASP A 11 26.07 16.22 10.44
C ASP A 11 26.10 15.80 11.93
N VAL A 12 24.96 15.32 12.43
CA VAL A 12 24.91 14.58 13.69
C VAL A 12 24.67 13.12 13.31
N PRO A 13 25.63 12.20 13.54
CA PRO A 13 25.44 10.80 13.22
C PRO A 13 24.22 10.30 14.01
N PRO A 14 23.21 9.70 13.34
CA PRO A 14 22.04 9.19 14.03
C PRO A 14 22.52 8.16 15.05
N LYS A 15 22.08 8.32 16.31
CA LYS A 15 22.29 7.32 17.36
C LYS A 15 21.87 5.97 16.80
N ARG A 16 22.79 5.00 16.75
CA ARG A 16 22.56 3.63 16.28
C ARG A 16 21.32 3.04 16.94
N THR A 17 20.18 3.12 16.27
CA THR A 17 19.00 2.35 16.64
C THR A 17 19.31 0.91 16.25
N LYS A 18 19.43 0.04 17.25
CA LYS A 18 19.69 -1.40 17.03
C LYS A 18 18.63 -1.94 16.06
N CYS A 19 19.08 -2.42 14.91
CA CYS A 19 18.27 -3.13 13.92
C CYS A 19 17.53 -4.29 14.60
N TYR A 20 16.22 -4.08 14.75
CA TYR A 20 15.11 -4.96 15.16
C TYR A 20 15.49 -6.38 15.68
N SER A 21 15.55 -6.54 17.01
CA SER A 21 15.44 -7.84 17.70
C SER A 21 14.21 -7.77 18.60
N MET A 22 13.18 -8.51 18.23
CA MET A 22 11.92 -8.56 18.97
C MET A 22 11.85 -9.81 19.81
N ASN A 23 11.52 -9.66 21.09
CA ASN A 23 10.93 -10.75 21.85
C ASN A 23 9.42 -10.83 21.52
N ASN A 24 8.79 -11.95 21.87
CA ASN A 24 7.38 -12.20 21.56
C ASN A 24 6.43 -11.17 22.18
N GLU A 25 6.77 -10.59 23.33
CA GLU A 25 5.92 -9.62 24.03
C GLU A 25 5.86 -8.29 23.29
N ARG A 26 7.02 -7.71 22.94
CA ARG A 26 7.08 -6.49 22.14
C ARG A 26 6.38 -6.66 20.79
N HIS A 27 6.42 -7.87 20.22
CA HIS A 27 5.74 -8.17 18.95
C HIS A 27 4.23 -8.05 19.07
N LYS A 28 3.66 -8.61 20.13
CA LYS A 28 2.23 -8.50 20.42
C LYS A 28 1.82 -7.05 20.68
N GLU A 29 2.61 -6.31 21.44
CA GLU A 29 2.35 -4.89 21.74
C GLU A 29 2.31 -4.04 20.46
N VAL A 30 3.33 -4.16 19.62
CA VAL A 30 3.40 -3.37 18.36
C VAL A 30 2.32 -3.83 17.38
N SER A 31 2.01 -5.12 17.32
CA SER A 31 0.90 -5.64 16.51
C SER A 31 -0.44 -5.07 16.96
N ALA A 32 -0.71 -5.05 18.26
CA ALA A 32 -1.92 -4.46 18.83
C ALA A 32 -2.00 -2.95 18.59
N LEU A 33 -0.87 -2.25 18.62
CA LEU A 33 -0.79 -0.82 18.32
C LEU A 33 -1.10 -0.53 16.85
N ILE A 34 -0.61 -1.34 15.91
CA ILE A 34 -0.95 -1.19 14.49
C ILE A 34 -2.43 -1.52 14.24
N ASP A 35 -2.94 -2.58 14.89
CA ASP A 35 -4.36 -2.95 14.79
C ASP A 35 -5.25 -1.83 15.34
N SER A 36 -4.93 -1.23 16.49
CA SER A 36 -5.75 -0.15 17.05
C SER A 36 -5.71 1.13 16.19
N THR A 37 -4.54 1.48 15.64
CA THR A 37 -4.34 2.76 14.94
C THR A 37 -4.73 2.74 13.46
N PHE A 38 -4.57 1.60 12.77
CA PHE A 38 -4.89 1.43 11.34
C PHE A 38 -6.04 0.45 11.08
N LEU A 39 -6.59 -0.17 12.13
CA LEU A 39 -7.54 -1.30 12.06
C LEU A 39 -6.96 -2.51 11.34
N LEU A 40 -5.63 -2.59 11.20
CA LEU A 40 -4.94 -3.53 10.31
C LEU A 40 -4.30 -4.67 11.10
N LYS A 41 -4.86 -5.87 10.94
CA LYS A 41 -4.19 -7.10 11.37
C LYS A 41 -3.08 -7.48 10.41
N CYS A 42 -1.86 -7.06 10.72
CA CYS A 42 -0.69 -7.33 9.87
C CYS A 42 -0.45 -8.85 9.71
N PRO A 43 -0.30 -9.34 8.48
CA PRO A 43 0.04 -10.73 8.23
C PRO A 43 1.53 -10.98 8.57
N PRO A 44 1.95 -12.23 8.84
CA PRO A 44 3.31 -12.52 9.32
C PRO A 44 4.44 -12.01 8.41
N GLU A 45 4.25 -12.02 7.08
CA GLU A 45 5.28 -11.55 6.17
C GLU A 45 5.55 -10.04 6.25
N PHE A 46 4.62 -9.25 6.80
CA PHE A 46 4.81 -7.82 7.00
C PHE A 46 6.05 -7.57 7.88
N TYR A 47 6.16 -8.32 8.97
CA TYR A 47 7.27 -8.20 9.92
C TYR A 47 8.56 -8.79 9.36
N GLU A 48 8.48 -9.90 8.62
CA GLU A 48 9.64 -10.47 7.90
C GLU A 48 10.17 -9.50 6.83
N PHE A 49 9.27 -8.77 6.15
CA PHE A 49 9.68 -7.76 5.17
C PHE A 49 10.39 -6.58 5.82
N TYR A 50 9.91 -6.14 6.98
CA TYR A 50 10.62 -5.13 7.75
C TYR A 50 12.02 -5.61 8.17
N ALA A 51 12.13 -6.86 8.65
CA ALA A 51 13.42 -7.46 8.99
C ALA A 51 14.36 -7.56 7.77
N PHE A 52 13.83 -7.85 6.58
CA PHE A 52 14.56 -7.78 5.33
C PHE A 52 15.09 -6.36 5.07
N CYS A 53 14.25 -5.34 5.17
CA CYS A 53 14.65 -3.93 4.99
C CYS A 53 15.75 -3.53 5.99
N CYS A 54 15.62 -3.93 7.25
CA CYS A 54 16.65 -3.71 8.26
C CYS A 54 17.97 -4.44 7.95
N SER A 55 17.93 -5.58 7.26
CA SER A 55 19.13 -6.32 6.87
C SER A 55 19.91 -5.66 5.71
N ILE A 56 19.20 -4.96 4.81
CA ILE A 56 19.82 -4.38 3.61
C ILE A 56 20.18 -2.90 3.77
N PHE A 57 19.47 -2.17 4.62
CA PHE A 57 19.73 -0.76 4.90
C PHE A 57 19.43 -0.42 6.38
N PRO A 58 20.31 -0.83 7.30
CA PRO A 58 20.04 -0.77 8.75
C PRO A 58 19.92 0.66 9.29
N ASP A 59 20.56 1.63 8.65
CA ASP A 59 20.55 3.03 9.10
C ASP A 59 19.23 3.74 8.78
N SER A 60 18.54 3.36 7.70
CA SER A 60 17.18 3.83 7.39
C SER A 60 16.35 2.73 6.73
N PRO A 61 15.82 1.76 7.51
CA PRO A 61 15.07 0.63 6.95
C PRO A 61 13.83 1.05 6.15
N LEU A 62 13.22 2.19 6.49
CA LEU A 62 12.05 2.70 5.77
C LEU A 62 12.39 3.17 4.34
N ASP A 63 13.65 3.54 4.09
CA ASP A 63 14.17 3.96 2.78
C ASP A 63 14.89 2.82 2.03
N ALA A 64 14.82 1.58 2.51
CA ALA A 64 15.60 0.47 1.99
C ALA A 64 15.41 0.20 0.48
N LEU A 65 14.25 0.56 -0.08
CA LEU A 65 13.92 0.40 -1.51
C LEU A 65 14.09 1.69 -2.32
N TYR A 66 14.34 2.82 -1.66
CA TYR A 66 14.23 4.15 -2.27
C TYR A 66 15.23 4.34 -3.40
N ARG A 67 16.48 3.88 -3.23
CA ARG A 67 17.52 4.01 -4.26
C ARG A 67 17.22 3.21 -5.53
N ASP A 68 16.57 2.06 -5.40
CA ASP A 68 16.36 1.13 -6.52
C ASP A 68 15.07 1.42 -7.30
N ILE A 69 14.01 1.85 -6.60
CA ILE A 69 12.66 2.04 -7.19
C ILE A 69 11.90 3.28 -6.70
N GLY A 70 12.52 4.13 -5.88
CA GLY A 70 11.90 5.37 -5.38
C GLY A 70 10.74 5.14 -4.42
N ILE A 71 10.64 3.96 -3.79
CA ILE A 71 9.56 3.59 -2.87
C ILE A 71 10.07 3.58 -1.43
N ARG A 72 9.24 4.07 -0.51
CA ARG A 72 9.44 4.00 0.94
C ARG A 72 8.41 3.09 1.59
N LEU A 73 8.78 2.53 2.74
CA LEU A 73 7.86 1.91 3.67
C LEU A 73 7.19 3.01 4.50
N VAL A 74 5.86 2.99 4.57
CA VAL A 74 5.05 4.07 5.19
C VAL A 74 3.94 3.49 6.08
N GLY A 75 3.18 4.37 6.73
CA GLY A 75 1.99 4.01 7.50
C GLY A 75 2.31 3.02 8.63
N PRO A 76 1.73 1.80 8.62
CA PRO A 76 2.02 0.75 9.60
C PRO A 76 3.53 0.47 9.84
N PHE A 77 4.38 0.63 8.82
CA PHE A 77 5.82 0.45 9.00
C PHE A 77 6.48 1.57 9.82
N GLU A 78 5.94 2.79 9.81
CA GLU A 78 6.45 3.87 10.67
C GLU A 78 6.16 3.57 12.15
N VAL A 79 4.98 3.01 12.44
CA VAL A 79 4.62 2.50 13.78
C VAL A 79 5.55 1.35 14.18
N LEU A 80 5.82 0.42 13.27
CA LEU A 80 6.74 -0.69 13.53
C LEU A 80 8.18 -0.21 13.81
N HIS A 81 8.63 0.83 13.11
CA HIS A 81 9.99 1.37 13.24
C HIS A 81 10.20 2.11 14.56
N GLU A 82 9.23 2.90 14.99
CA GLU A 82 9.34 3.77 16.17
C GLU A 82 8.07 3.71 17.06
N PRO A 83 7.72 2.55 17.61
CA PRO A 83 6.43 2.34 18.29
C PRO A 83 6.21 3.27 19.48
N MET A 84 7.29 3.70 20.15
CA MET A 84 7.25 4.60 21.31
C MET A 84 6.72 6.02 20.97
N LYS A 85 6.61 6.37 19.68
CA LYS A 85 6.06 7.67 19.24
C LYS A 85 4.54 7.67 19.13
N PHE A 86 3.90 6.51 19.28
CA PHE A 86 2.47 6.31 19.00
C PHE A 86 1.76 5.75 20.23
N LYS A 87 0.45 5.97 20.30
CA LYS A 87 -0.43 5.52 21.38
C LYS A 87 -1.58 4.68 20.82
N LEU A 88 -2.14 3.81 21.65
CA LEU A 88 -3.25 2.92 21.28
C LEU A 88 -4.48 3.69 20.78
N ASP A 89 -4.75 4.86 21.37
CA ASP A 89 -5.93 5.68 21.06
C ASP A 89 -5.71 6.65 19.89
N ASP A 90 -4.54 6.60 19.23
CA ASP A 90 -4.30 7.41 18.03
C ASP A 90 -5.13 6.85 16.85
N ASP A 91 -5.72 7.73 16.05
CA ASP A 91 -6.40 7.35 14.81
C ASP A 91 -5.53 7.73 13.60
N PHE A 92 -5.01 6.70 12.92
CA PHE A 92 -4.20 6.84 11.70
C PHE A 92 -4.88 6.22 10.49
N THR A 93 -6.21 6.00 10.53
CA THR A 93 -6.97 5.44 9.42
C THR A 93 -6.95 6.31 8.16
N ASP A 94 -6.61 7.60 8.29
CA ASP A 94 -6.41 8.56 7.20
C ASP A 94 -4.93 8.80 6.85
N CYS A 95 -3.98 8.21 7.60
CA CYS A 95 -2.56 8.36 7.30
C CYS A 95 -2.22 7.61 6.01
N TYR A 96 -1.61 8.31 5.04
CA TYR A 96 -1.31 7.79 3.70
C TYR A 96 -2.56 7.28 2.95
N ARG A 97 -3.76 7.73 3.33
CA ARG A 97 -4.99 7.53 2.57
C ARG A 97 -5.04 8.59 1.47
N TYR A 98 -4.90 8.17 0.22
CA TYR A 98 -5.03 9.04 -0.93
C TYR A 98 -6.49 9.21 -1.34
N PHE A 99 -6.76 10.20 -2.19
CA PHE A 99 -8.12 10.66 -2.49
C PHE A 99 -9.07 9.56 -2.99
N HIS A 100 -8.55 8.54 -3.67
CA HIS A 100 -9.34 7.43 -4.20
C HIS A 100 -9.22 6.12 -3.41
N ASP A 101 -8.51 6.14 -2.28
CA ASP A 101 -8.27 4.93 -1.51
C ASP A 101 -9.52 4.57 -0.71
N PRO A 102 -10.13 3.40 -0.98
CA PRO A 102 -11.31 2.99 -0.26
C PRO A 102 -10.93 2.55 1.18
N PRO A 103 -11.88 2.45 2.13
CA PRO A 103 -11.59 2.04 3.52
C PRO A 103 -10.94 0.65 3.65
N GLU A 104 -11.13 -0.21 2.66
CA GLU A 104 -10.54 -1.54 2.52
C GLU A 104 -9.04 -1.52 2.27
N MET A 105 -8.49 -0.39 1.79
CA MET A 105 -7.08 -0.24 1.48
C MET A 105 -6.33 0.47 2.61
N VAL A 106 -5.23 -0.14 3.07
CA VAL A 106 -4.27 0.48 4.00
C VAL A 106 -2.91 0.54 3.32
N THR A 107 -2.47 1.76 2.99
CA THR A 107 -1.19 2.01 2.30
C THR A 107 0.00 1.67 3.20
N ILE A 108 0.94 0.91 2.65
CA ILE A 108 2.17 0.48 3.33
C ILE A 108 3.44 0.80 2.54
N LEU A 109 3.33 1.07 1.24
CA LEU A 109 4.43 1.49 0.39
C LEU A 109 4.00 2.69 -0.46
N ALA A 110 4.83 3.71 -0.56
CA ALA A 110 4.54 4.88 -1.38
C ALA A 110 5.80 5.45 -2.03
N GLN A 111 5.65 5.99 -3.23
CA GLN A 111 6.61 6.92 -3.81
C GLN A 111 6.44 8.33 -3.20
N ASP A 112 7.44 9.19 -3.43
CA ASP A 112 7.33 10.59 -3.07
C ASP A 112 6.43 11.34 -4.06
N GLY A 113 5.60 12.25 -3.55
CA GLY A 113 4.71 13.08 -4.34
C GLY A 113 3.33 13.28 -3.70
N GLU A 114 2.53 14.15 -4.32
CA GLU A 114 1.16 14.44 -3.85
C GLU A 114 0.17 13.36 -4.29
N ASN A 115 0.29 12.88 -5.53
CA ASN A 115 -0.44 11.72 -6.05
C ASN A 115 0.58 10.66 -6.51
N PRO A 116 1.20 9.93 -5.57
CA PRO A 116 2.25 8.98 -5.89
C PRO A 116 1.66 7.64 -6.31
N PHE A 117 2.47 6.85 -7.02
CA PHE A 117 2.26 5.41 -7.01
C PHE A 117 2.38 4.89 -5.58
N HIS A 118 1.42 4.07 -5.16
CA HIS A 118 1.42 3.49 -3.82
C HIS A 118 0.79 2.11 -3.82
N VAL A 119 1.13 1.33 -2.79
CA VAL A 119 0.67 -0.05 -2.59
C VAL A 119 0.15 -0.18 -1.17
N GLY A 120 -0.99 -0.85 -1.04
CA GLY A 120 -1.64 -1.12 0.23
C GLY A 120 -2.11 -2.54 0.34
N TYR A 121 -2.28 -2.99 1.58
CA TYR A 121 -3.06 -4.19 1.86
C TYR A 121 -4.53 -3.92 1.56
N PHE A 122 -5.20 -4.87 0.91
CA PHE A 122 -6.64 -4.82 0.67
C PHE A 122 -7.34 -5.89 1.50
N ARG A 123 -8.41 -5.50 2.21
CA ARG A 123 -9.17 -6.39 3.10
C ARG A 123 -10.65 -6.33 2.79
N GLY A 124 -11.32 -7.49 2.76
CA GLY A 124 -12.78 -7.55 2.61
C GLY A 124 -13.51 -7.17 3.90
N ASP A 125 -12.96 -7.56 5.04
CA ASP A 125 -13.42 -7.22 6.38
C ASP A 125 -12.25 -6.65 7.20
N TYR A 126 -12.51 -5.69 8.08
CA TYR A 126 -11.49 -5.12 8.97
C TYR A 126 -10.98 -6.15 10.00
N ALA A 127 -11.79 -7.14 10.34
CA ALA A 127 -11.45 -8.20 11.27
C ALA A 127 -10.54 -9.27 10.65
N ASP A 128 -10.38 -9.29 9.32
CA ASP A 128 -9.59 -10.27 8.61
C ASP A 128 -8.15 -9.78 8.39
N GLN A 129 -7.22 -10.74 8.33
CA GLN A 129 -5.89 -10.45 7.78
C GLN A 129 -5.98 -10.28 6.27
N PRO A 130 -5.33 -9.26 5.69
CA PRO A 130 -5.33 -9.08 4.24
C PRO A 130 -4.61 -10.25 3.56
N SER A 131 -5.17 -10.71 2.43
CA SER A 131 -4.65 -11.86 1.68
C SER A 131 -3.92 -11.47 0.39
N PHE A 132 -3.93 -10.18 0.05
CA PHE A 132 -3.24 -9.62 -1.10
C PHE A 132 -3.03 -8.11 -0.96
N LEU A 133 -2.20 -7.58 -1.86
CA LEU A 133 -1.92 -6.16 -1.99
C LEU A 133 -2.47 -5.63 -3.31
N VAL A 134 -2.86 -4.37 -3.30
CA VAL A 134 -3.26 -3.61 -4.49
C VAL A 134 -2.37 -2.38 -4.64
N SER A 135 -2.20 -1.95 -5.88
CA SER A 135 -1.46 -0.74 -6.22
C SER A 135 -2.37 0.25 -6.93
N SER A 136 -2.16 1.52 -6.63
CA SER A 136 -2.76 2.65 -7.31
C SER A 136 -1.69 3.35 -8.14
N ASN A 137 -1.99 3.60 -9.41
CA ASN A 137 -1.10 4.35 -10.31
C ASN A 137 -1.72 5.74 -10.55
N PRO A 138 -0.98 6.83 -10.34
CA PRO A 138 -1.51 8.17 -10.56
C PRO A 138 -1.93 8.47 -12.00
N SER A 139 -1.47 7.66 -12.97
CA SER A 139 -1.91 7.73 -14.37
C SER A 139 -3.28 7.09 -14.62
N GLU A 140 -3.78 6.28 -13.69
CA GLU A 140 -5.06 5.57 -13.78
C GLU A 140 -5.96 5.98 -12.61
N THR A 141 -6.59 7.15 -12.72
CA THR A 141 -7.38 7.76 -11.65
C THR A 141 -8.43 6.80 -11.06
N GLY A 142 -8.32 6.55 -9.76
CA GLY A 142 -9.29 5.75 -8.99
C GLY A 142 -9.26 4.24 -9.23
N LYS A 143 -8.35 3.75 -10.08
CA LYS A 143 -8.21 2.33 -10.37
C LYS A 143 -7.16 1.69 -9.47
N LEU A 144 -7.52 0.53 -8.94
CA LEU A 144 -6.64 -0.33 -8.16
C LEU A 144 -6.34 -1.59 -8.95
N THR A 145 -5.09 -2.04 -8.89
CA THR A 145 -4.62 -3.26 -9.56
C THR A 145 -4.06 -4.22 -8.52
N ILE A 146 -4.52 -5.47 -8.53
CA ILE A 146 -3.96 -6.53 -7.69
C ILE A 146 -2.46 -6.68 -8.00
N SER A 147 -1.62 -6.43 -7.00
CA SER A 147 -0.16 -6.38 -7.15
C SER A 147 0.52 -7.70 -6.80
N GLY A 148 -0.02 -8.44 -5.82
CA GLY A 148 0.53 -9.72 -5.38
C GLY A 148 -0.14 -10.26 -4.11
N ARG A 149 0.09 -11.54 -3.81
CA ARG A 149 -0.45 -12.23 -2.62
C ARG A 149 0.19 -11.81 -1.31
N ASN A 150 1.39 -11.25 -1.39
CA ASN A 150 2.15 -10.81 -0.23
C ASN A 150 3.16 -9.74 -0.65
N ILE A 151 3.70 -9.02 0.32
CA ILE A 151 4.57 -7.87 0.07
C ILE A 151 5.88 -8.25 -0.66
N PHE A 152 6.45 -9.43 -0.41
CA PHE A 152 7.66 -9.89 -1.08
C PHE A 152 7.41 -10.13 -2.57
N ALA A 153 6.29 -10.78 -2.93
CA ALA A 153 5.90 -11.00 -4.32
C ALA A 153 5.65 -9.66 -5.04
N THR A 154 4.97 -8.72 -4.37
CA THR A 154 4.71 -7.39 -4.91
C THR A 154 6.00 -6.59 -5.15
N VAL A 155 6.90 -6.54 -4.17
CA VAL A 155 8.16 -5.79 -4.30
C VAL A 155 9.10 -6.46 -5.30
N LEU A 156 9.13 -7.81 -5.35
CA LEU A 156 9.89 -8.53 -6.38
C LEU A 156 9.42 -8.15 -7.79
N LYS A 157 8.10 -8.10 -8.02
CA LYS A 157 7.51 -7.67 -9.29
C LYS A 157 7.97 -6.25 -9.66
N LEU A 158 7.86 -5.30 -8.73
CA LEU A 158 8.26 -3.90 -8.95
C LEU A 158 9.76 -3.76 -9.27
N LEU A 159 10.61 -4.50 -8.56
CA LEU A 159 12.07 -4.51 -8.81
C LEU A 159 12.39 -5.10 -10.20
N VAL A 160 11.72 -6.18 -10.61
CA VAL A 160 11.92 -6.79 -11.93
C VAL A 160 11.46 -5.84 -13.04
N GLU A 161 10.31 -5.19 -12.89
CA GLU A 161 9.80 -4.19 -13.83
C GLU A 161 10.74 -2.99 -13.94
N SER A 162 11.24 -2.47 -12.81
CA SER A 162 12.23 -1.39 -12.79
C SER A 162 13.51 -1.78 -13.51
N LYS A 163 14.09 -2.94 -13.18
CA LYS A 163 15.29 -3.48 -13.85
C LYS A 163 15.10 -3.62 -15.36
N THR A 164 13.92 -4.06 -15.80
CA THR A 164 13.59 -4.22 -17.22
C THR A 164 13.51 -2.87 -17.93
N ARG A 165 12.99 -1.84 -17.25
CA ARG A 165 12.86 -0.47 -17.80
C ARG A 165 14.18 0.28 -17.83
N SER A 166 14.99 0.16 -16.77
CA SER A 166 16.25 0.93 -16.62
C SER A 166 17.48 0.20 -17.18
N GLY A 167 17.42 -1.13 -17.31
CA GLY A 167 18.59 -1.97 -17.58
C GLY A 167 19.61 -2.01 -16.43
N SER A 168 19.33 -1.36 -15.30
CA SER A 168 20.28 -1.22 -14.20
C SER A 168 20.33 -2.45 -13.30
N THR A 169 21.48 -2.66 -12.67
CA THR A 169 21.59 -3.65 -11.58
C THR A 169 20.95 -3.06 -10.33
N LEU A 170 19.99 -3.79 -9.75
CA LEU A 170 19.30 -3.43 -8.51
C LEU A 170 19.78 -4.33 -7.37
N PRO A 171 20.62 -3.85 -6.43
CA PRO A 171 21.12 -4.64 -5.31
C PRO A 171 20.01 -5.25 -4.44
N SER A 172 18.87 -4.57 -4.29
CA SER A 172 17.76 -5.09 -3.47
C SER A 172 17.09 -6.30 -4.10
N LEU A 173 17.16 -6.46 -5.42
CA LEU A 173 16.54 -7.57 -6.13
C LEU A 173 17.19 -8.92 -5.80
N SER A 174 18.52 -9.00 -5.82
CA SER A 174 19.23 -10.25 -5.47
C SER A 174 19.06 -10.57 -3.99
N LYS A 175 19.22 -9.56 -3.11
CA LYS A 175 19.06 -9.72 -1.66
C LYS A 175 17.65 -10.17 -1.28
N LEU A 176 16.61 -9.65 -1.93
CA LEU A 176 15.22 -10.07 -1.67
C LEU A 176 15.01 -11.54 -2.03
N ARG A 177 15.54 -11.99 -3.17
CA ARG A 177 15.45 -13.40 -3.59
C ARG A 177 16.16 -14.34 -2.61
N GLU A 178 17.35 -13.95 -2.16
CA GLU A 178 18.12 -14.72 -1.18
C GLU A 178 17.41 -14.78 0.17
N PHE A 179 16.92 -13.64 0.67
CA PHE A 179 16.17 -13.58 1.92
C PHE A 179 14.90 -14.42 1.87
N ALA A 180 14.09 -14.25 0.83
CA ALA A 180 12.85 -15.02 0.66
C ALA A 180 13.13 -16.52 0.57
N LYS A 181 14.17 -16.94 -0.15
CA LYS A 181 14.59 -18.35 -0.23
C LYS A 181 15.01 -18.88 1.15
N GLY A 182 15.83 -18.13 1.89
CA GLY A 182 16.31 -18.51 3.22
C GLY A 182 15.18 -18.64 4.26
N ARG A 183 14.12 -17.83 4.13
CA ARG A 183 12.93 -17.84 4.99
C ARG A 183 11.77 -18.68 4.45
N GLN A 184 11.94 -19.35 3.30
CA GLN A 184 10.90 -20.13 2.62
C GLN A 184 9.62 -19.32 2.31
N ILE A 185 9.78 -18.04 2.00
CA ILE A 185 8.67 -17.14 1.65
C ILE A 185 8.31 -17.35 0.18
N CYS A 186 7.04 -17.62 -0.09
CA CYS A 186 6.53 -17.76 -1.45
C CYS A 186 6.51 -16.39 -2.16
N VAL A 187 7.22 -16.27 -3.28
CA VAL A 187 7.29 -15.04 -4.10
C VAL A 187 6.78 -15.25 -5.52
N ASP A 188 6.02 -16.32 -5.76
CA ASP A 188 5.54 -16.66 -7.09
C ASP A 188 4.57 -15.59 -7.61
N SER A 189 4.96 -14.92 -8.69
CA SER A 189 4.14 -13.91 -9.37
C SER A 189 3.02 -14.51 -10.23
N ARG A 190 3.04 -15.82 -10.48
CA ARG A 190 2.03 -16.54 -11.27
C ARG A 190 0.86 -17.04 -10.42
N ALA A 191 1.01 -17.08 -9.10
CA ALA A 191 -0.05 -17.49 -8.20
C ALA A 191 -1.18 -16.46 -8.25
N SER A 192 -2.34 -16.85 -8.80
CA SER A 192 -3.52 -16.00 -8.77
C SER A 192 -3.94 -15.73 -7.32
N VAL A 193 -4.37 -14.50 -7.06
CA VAL A 193 -5.08 -14.16 -5.83
C VAL A 193 -6.47 -14.80 -5.94
N ASP A 194 -6.88 -15.57 -4.92
CA ASP A 194 -8.23 -16.11 -4.85
C ASP A 194 -9.20 -15.03 -4.34
N TRP A 195 -9.40 -14.01 -5.17
CA TRP A 195 -10.32 -12.92 -4.93
C TRP A 195 -11.38 -12.90 -6.03
N LYS A 196 -12.60 -13.27 -5.65
CA LYS A 196 -13.78 -13.23 -6.52
C LYS A 196 -14.78 -12.26 -5.88
N PRO A 197 -14.81 -11.00 -6.32
CA PRO A 197 -15.74 -10.04 -5.73
C PRO A 197 -17.17 -10.42 -6.08
N THR A 198 -18.10 -10.19 -5.15
CA THR A 198 -19.54 -10.35 -5.39
C THR A 198 -20.01 -9.32 -6.41
N CYS A 199 -19.39 -8.14 -6.41
CA CYS A 199 -19.49 -7.22 -7.53
C CYS A 199 -18.21 -6.41 -7.74
N GLU A 200 -17.89 -6.22 -9.01
CA GLU A 200 -16.88 -5.26 -9.43
C GLU A 200 -17.39 -3.84 -9.18
N THR A 201 -16.48 -2.95 -8.79
CA THR A 201 -16.75 -1.51 -8.64
C THR A 201 -15.86 -0.73 -9.59
N LEU A 202 -16.03 0.60 -9.63
CA LEU A 202 -15.23 1.47 -10.50
C LEU A 202 -13.72 1.42 -10.19
N ASN A 203 -13.34 0.97 -8.99
CA ASN A 203 -11.92 0.80 -8.64
C ASN A 203 -11.28 -0.46 -9.24
N GLY A 204 -12.07 -1.37 -9.84
CA GLY A 204 -11.58 -2.59 -10.49
C GLY A 204 -11.30 -3.79 -9.58
N VAL A 205 -11.27 -3.60 -8.25
CA VAL A 205 -11.07 -4.71 -7.28
C VAL A 205 -12.42 -5.25 -6.79
N GLY A 206 -13.41 -4.38 -6.61
CA GLY A 206 -14.72 -4.75 -6.11
C GLY A 206 -14.74 -5.12 -4.63
N PHE A 207 -15.90 -5.55 -4.14
CA PHE A 207 -16.08 -6.04 -2.78
C PHE A 207 -16.73 -7.42 -2.76
N LYS A 208 -16.47 -8.18 -1.70
CA LYS A 208 -17.01 -9.52 -1.48
C LYS A 208 -18.03 -9.47 -0.34
N ILE A 209 -19.23 -9.93 -0.63
CA ILE A 209 -20.34 -10.07 0.33
C ILE A 209 -20.75 -11.54 0.34
N ASP A 210 -20.80 -12.11 1.54
CA ASP A 210 -21.33 -13.46 1.73
C ASP A 210 -22.86 -13.44 1.65
N LEU A 211 -23.40 -14.16 0.66
CA LEU A 211 -24.84 -14.22 0.43
C LEU A 211 -25.48 -15.29 1.33
N GLN A 212 -26.51 -14.89 2.07
CA GLN A 212 -27.31 -15.82 2.87
C GLN A 212 -28.55 -16.24 2.08
N ASN A 213 -28.58 -17.48 1.60
CA ASN A 213 -29.69 -18.02 0.79
C ASN A 213 -30.05 -17.14 -0.43
N GLY A 214 -29.04 -16.57 -1.09
CA GLY A 214 -29.22 -15.65 -2.22
C GLY A 214 -29.61 -14.22 -1.84
N VAL A 215 -29.70 -13.90 -0.54
CA VAL A 215 -29.96 -12.56 -0.02
C VAL A 215 -28.63 -11.92 0.43
N GLY A 216 -28.41 -10.65 0.05
CA GLY A 216 -27.25 -9.86 0.50
C GLY A 216 -26.74 -8.86 -0.53
N TYR A 217 -27.01 -9.08 -1.81
CA TYR A 217 -26.60 -8.17 -2.89
C TYR A 217 -27.70 -8.04 -3.95
N ARG A 218 -27.84 -6.82 -4.50
CA ARG A 218 -28.67 -6.54 -5.66
C ARG A 218 -27.83 -5.77 -6.68
N PRO A 219 -27.69 -6.28 -7.92
CA PRO A 219 -26.98 -5.57 -8.98
C PRO A 219 -27.61 -4.20 -9.27
N VAL A 220 -26.76 -3.22 -9.55
CA VAL A 220 -27.21 -1.93 -10.07
C VAL A 220 -27.76 -2.17 -11.48
N PRO A 221 -28.94 -1.64 -11.85
CA PRO A 221 -29.57 -1.88 -13.15
C PRO A 221 -28.91 -1.09 -14.30
N THR A 222 -27.61 -0.80 -14.21
CA THR A 222 -26.84 -0.07 -15.22
C THR A 222 -25.41 -0.59 -15.28
N THR A 223 -24.71 -0.31 -16.38
CA THR A 223 -23.29 -0.64 -16.54
C THR A 223 -22.41 0.49 -16.00
N HIS A 224 -21.15 0.19 -15.65
CA HIS A 224 -20.18 1.21 -15.23
C HIS A 224 -20.05 2.35 -16.25
N SER A 225 -19.97 2.04 -17.55
CA SER A 225 -19.88 3.06 -18.61
C SER A 225 -21.10 3.99 -18.63
N LYS A 226 -22.31 3.44 -18.51
CA LYS A 226 -23.55 4.23 -18.46
C LYS A 226 -23.61 5.07 -17.18
N PHE A 227 -23.24 4.50 -16.03
CA PHE A 227 -23.17 5.20 -14.76
C PHE A 227 -22.20 6.38 -14.82
N SER A 228 -20.96 6.18 -15.29
CA SER A 228 -19.98 7.26 -15.43
C SER A 228 -20.46 8.37 -16.36
N THR A 229 -21.19 8.01 -17.43
CA THR A 229 -21.81 9.00 -18.33
C THR A 229 -22.88 9.83 -17.63
N ILE A 230 -23.72 9.20 -16.79
CA ILE A 230 -24.73 9.90 -16.00
C ILE A 230 -24.06 10.88 -15.04
N VAL A 231 -23.08 10.43 -14.26
CA VAL A 231 -22.36 11.27 -13.29
C VAL A 231 -21.68 12.45 -13.99
N ALA A 232 -20.97 12.21 -15.10
CA ALA A 232 -20.30 13.28 -15.85
C ALA A 232 -21.28 14.34 -16.36
N ARG A 233 -22.42 13.92 -16.92
CA ARG A 233 -23.48 14.84 -17.38
C ARG A 233 -24.04 15.68 -16.24
N THR A 234 -24.32 15.07 -15.09
CA THR A 234 -24.83 15.77 -13.93
C THR A 234 -23.83 16.82 -13.45
N LEU A 235 -22.55 16.48 -13.33
CA LEU A 235 -21.52 17.44 -12.92
C LEU A 235 -21.41 18.64 -13.89
N SER A 236 -21.43 18.38 -15.20
CA SER A 236 -21.42 19.44 -16.22
C SER A 236 -22.62 20.38 -16.12
N LEU A 237 -23.80 19.87 -15.78
CA LEU A 237 -25.02 20.69 -15.62
C LEU A 237 -24.95 21.65 -14.43
N PHE A 238 -24.22 21.30 -13.36
CA PHE A 238 -24.07 22.16 -12.18
C PHE A 238 -22.89 23.14 -12.28
N GLY A 239 -22.27 23.29 -13.45
CA GLY A 239 -21.09 24.13 -13.62
C GLY A 239 -19.87 23.67 -12.81
N MET A 240 -19.94 22.46 -12.23
CA MET A 240 -18.77 21.80 -11.66
C MET A 240 -17.95 21.30 -12.83
N ILE A 241 -16.77 21.89 -13.02
CA ILE A 241 -15.77 21.37 -13.95
C ILE A 241 -15.52 19.93 -13.52
N VAL A 242 -15.93 19.00 -14.37
CA VAL A 242 -15.42 17.62 -14.32
C VAL A 242 -13.93 17.76 -14.57
N ILE A 243 -13.11 17.71 -13.52
CA ILE A 243 -11.69 17.40 -13.69
C ILE A 243 -11.72 16.02 -14.31
N ALA A 244 -11.49 15.97 -15.63
CA ALA A 244 -11.58 14.76 -16.39
C ALA A 244 -10.66 13.72 -15.76
N PHE A 245 -11.23 12.58 -15.42
CA PHE A 245 -10.50 11.33 -15.19
C PHE A 245 -9.80 10.99 -16.52
N GLY A 246 -8.58 11.51 -16.69
CA GLY A 246 -7.80 11.41 -17.92
C GLY A 246 -6.75 12.51 -17.94
N GLY A 247 -5.49 12.13 -17.73
CA GLY A 247 -4.38 13.06 -17.64
C GLY A 247 -4.31 14.03 -18.83
N TYR A 248 -4.04 15.30 -18.56
CA TYR A 248 -2.90 16.09 -19.03
C TYR A 248 -3.02 17.47 -18.36
N GLY A 249 -1.87 18.07 -18.05
CA GLY A 249 -1.74 19.20 -17.13
C GLY A 249 -2.59 20.43 -17.47
N CYS A 250 -3.17 21.02 -16.42
CA CYS A 250 -3.57 22.41 -16.43
C CYS A 250 -2.45 23.24 -15.81
N THR A 251 -1.69 23.92 -16.66
CA THR A 251 -1.14 25.23 -16.31
C THR A 251 -2.31 26.20 -16.14
N LEU A 252 -2.37 26.91 -15.02
CA LEU A 252 -3.24 28.07 -14.82
C LEU A 252 -2.37 29.31 -14.59
N PRO A 253 -2.88 30.51 -14.95
CA PRO A 253 -2.12 31.75 -15.12
C PRO A 253 -1.51 32.31 -13.84
#